data_AF-A0A7S2UBK8-F1
#
_entry.id   AF-A0A7S2UBK8-F1
#
_cell.length_a   1.000
_cell.length_b   1.000
_cell.length_c   1.000
_cell.angle_alpha   90.00
_cell.angle_beta   90.00
_cell.angle_gamma   90.00
#
_symmetry.space_group_name_H-M   'P 1'
#
loop_
_entity.id
_entity.type
_entity.pdbx_description
1 polymer ?
#
loop_
_entity_poly.entity_id
_entity_poly.type
_entity_poly.pdbx_seq_one_letter_code
_entity_poly.pdbx_strand_id
1 'polypeptide(L)'
;VGGSSQTLSSIITMPLATSASKYTKEWEPYIAANLYMYVVPLAIFLRRALELDFSSREFHNSLKHVQRVFRVFSPEVVNAINHLLSSPSHSFASLLTKHEQILGEYCPPKHGTLSLSSCAQDMHNMLEEIFLQHKKTERELDFFDRIASNVNAVAGFGMKGEESSMTRLLQGGKVIANLPQDYEVLPRDVVKAGTSPSEEEFNKPDRVNGVFLTERGREQIARGAVKCNPLDILKLGDPMTSRVKSYEFSFLVEWTVRLSNWINEKLGLVPRTDDGGEASVGALRASRMHSAEDTTSLLLKLAKDGEVSKHVWFRINLRFLADYRNLSFFMFCYWIWSNIFGS
;
A
#
# COMPACT_ATOMS: atom_id res chain seq x y z
N VAL A 1 -35.55 60.67 10.93
CA VAL A 1 -35.46 59.31 10.34
C VAL A 1 -33.99 58.94 10.31
N GLY A 2 -33.52 58.29 11.36
CA GLY A 2 -32.10 58.01 11.59
C GLY A 2 -31.66 56.77 10.82
N GLY A 3 -30.68 56.94 9.93
CA GLY A 3 -30.00 55.84 9.25
C GLY A 3 -28.96 55.21 10.17
N SER A 4 -29.21 53.98 10.61
CA SER A 4 -28.24 53.13 11.27
C SER A 4 -27.38 52.44 10.21
N SER A 5 -26.19 52.98 9.95
CA SER A 5 -25.11 52.25 9.28
C SER A 5 -24.65 51.11 10.19
N GLN A 6 -25.07 49.88 9.89
CA GLN A 6 -24.52 48.68 10.51
C GLN A 6 -23.20 48.34 9.81
N THR A 7 -22.08 48.81 10.35
CA THR A 7 -20.76 48.27 10.07
C THR A 7 -20.63 46.90 10.72
N LEU A 8 -20.96 45.84 9.98
CA LEU A 8 -20.64 44.46 10.34
C LEU A 8 -19.14 44.22 10.11
N SER A 9 -18.31 44.61 11.08
CA SER A 9 -16.94 44.08 11.18
C SER A 9 -17.02 42.67 11.78
N SER A 10 -17.35 41.68 10.96
CA SER A 10 -17.20 40.29 11.35
C SER A 10 -15.72 40.02 11.59
N ILE A 11 -15.36 39.70 12.83
CA ILE A 11 -14.03 39.22 13.17
C ILE A 11 -13.81 37.93 12.38
N ILE A 12 -12.95 37.98 11.36
CA ILE A 12 -12.57 36.82 10.57
C ILE A 12 -11.68 35.95 11.46
N THR A 13 -12.28 35.02 12.20
CA THR A 13 -11.54 34.00 12.93
C THR A 13 -10.97 33.02 11.91
N MET A 14 -9.64 33.00 11.76
CA MET A 14 -9.01 32.02 10.88
C MET A 14 -9.33 30.60 11.41
N PRO A 15 -9.90 29.71 10.57
CA PRO A 15 -10.18 28.35 10.99
C PRO A 15 -8.87 27.62 11.31
N LEU A 16 -8.90 26.69 12.25
CA LEU A 16 -7.75 25.82 12.50
C LEU A 16 -7.43 25.06 11.20
N ALA A 17 -6.15 24.76 10.98
CA ALA A 17 -5.71 23.96 9.84
C ALA A 17 -6.41 22.59 9.75
N THR A 18 -7.06 22.13 10.83
CA THR A 18 -7.81 20.87 10.95
C THR A 18 -9.34 21.03 10.85
N SER A 19 -9.88 22.26 10.83
CA SER A 19 -11.33 22.51 10.77
C SER A 19 -11.94 22.08 9.44
N ALA A 20 -13.04 21.32 9.46
CA ALA A 20 -13.74 20.91 8.24
C ALA A 20 -14.10 22.13 7.38
N SER A 21 -13.61 22.16 6.14
CA SER A 21 -13.98 23.16 5.13
C SER A 21 -15.44 22.93 4.76
N LYS A 22 -16.33 23.79 5.26
CA LYS A 22 -17.75 23.72 4.93
C LYS A 22 -18.01 24.59 3.71
N TYR A 23 -18.27 23.96 2.58
CA TYR A 23 -18.74 24.66 1.40
C TYR A 23 -20.17 25.16 1.60
N THR A 24 -20.44 26.38 1.16
CA THR A 24 -21.79 26.95 1.00
C THR A 24 -21.93 27.48 -0.42
N LYS A 25 -23.16 27.58 -0.93
CA LYS A 25 -23.42 28.08 -2.31
C LYS A 25 -22.89 29.50 -2.56
N GLU A 26 -22.67 30.28 -1.50
CA GLU A 26 -22.08 31.61 -1.57
C GLU A 26 -20.63 31.59 -2.11
N TRP A 27 -19.93 30.46 -2.00
CA TRP A 27 -18.58 30.27 -2.54
C TRP A 27 -18.56 29.86 -4.02
N GLU A 28 -19.70 29.55 -4.63
CA GLU A 28 -19.77 29.11 -6.03
C GLU A 28 -19.13 30.11 -7.01
N PRO A 29 -19.32 31.45 -6.89
CA PRO A 29 -18.62 32.43 -7.73
C PRO A 29 -17.09 32.36 -7.57
N TYR A 30 -16.60 32.08 -6.37
CA TYR A 30 -15.17 31.93 -6.11
C TYR A 30 -14.61 30.66 -6.75
N ILE A 31 -15.35 29.54 -6.70
CA ILE A 31 -14.98 28.30 -7.39
C ILE A 31 -14.97 28.53 -8.91
N ALA A 32 -15.99 29.20 -9.46
CA ALA A 32 -16.03 29.55 -10.88
C ALA A 32 -14.83 30.40 -11.30
N ALA A 33 -14.45 31.38 -10.47
CA ALA A 33 -13.28 32.22 -10.70
C ALA A 33 -11.96 31.47 -10.62
N ASN A 34 -11.90 30.32 -9.94
CA ASN A 34 -10.68 29.57 -9.72
C ASN A 34 -10.77 28.13 -10.25
N LEU A 35 -11.68 27.85 -11.21
CA LEU A 35 -12.03 26.48 -11.61
C LEU A 35 -10.80 25.64 -11.97
N TYR A 36 -9.92 26.18 -12.81
CA TYR A 36 -8.72 25.47 -13.24
C TYR A 36 -7.68 25.26 -12.13
N MET A 37 -7.68 26.09 -11.08
CA MET A 37 -6.83 25.89 -9.89
C MET A 37 -7.28 24.69 -9.04
N TYR A 38 -8.55 24.26 -9.16
CA TYR A 38 -9.00 23.03 -8.53
C TYR A 38 -8.69 21.81 -9.40
N VAL A 39 -9.02 21.87 -10.69
CA VAL A 39 -8.99 20.69 -11.55
C VAL A 39 -7.58 20.33 -12.02
N VAL A 40 -6.77 21.31 -12.43
CA VAL A 40 -5.44 21.05 -13.01
C VAL A 40 -4.46 20.50 -11.98
N PRO A 41 -4.29 21.12 -10.79
CA PRO A 41 -3.38 20.57 -9.78
C PRO A 41 -3.83 19.20 -9.27
N LEU A 42 -5.14 18.95 -9.18
CA LEU A 42 -5.64 17.62 -8.82
C LEU A 42 -5.26 16.58 -9.86
N ALA A 43 -5.48 16.86 -11.15
CA ALA A 43 -5.11 15.93 -12.22
C ALA A 43 -3.61 15.64 -12.23
N ILE A 44 -2.77 16.67 -12.05
CA ILE A 44 -1.31 16.52 -11.94
C ILE A 44 -0.95 15.69 -10.71
N PHE A 45 -1.58 15.99 -9.56
CA PHE A 45 -1.34 15.27 -8.32
C PHE A 45 -1.67 13.78 -8.48
N LEU A 46 -2.85 13.43 -9.02
CA LEU A 46 -3.25 12.04 -9.18
C LEU A 46 -2.32 11.25 -10.12
N ARG A 47 -1.89 11.84 -11.24
CA ARG A 47 -0.91 11.22 -12.14
C ARG A 47 0.44 10.95 -11.47
N ARG A 48 0.86 11.85 -10.58
CA ARG A 48 2.15 11.77 -9.89
C ARG A 48 2.06 11.15 -8.50
N ALA A 49 0.87 10.81 -8.02
CA ALA A 49 0.68 10.27 -6.68
C ALA A 49 1.37 8.92 -6.50
N LEU A 50 1.61 8.19 -7.59
CA LEU A 50 2.41 6.96 -7.61
C LEU A 50 3.91 7.19 -7.34
N GLU A 51 4.39 8.43 -7.45
CA GLU A 51 5.77 8.79 -7.06
C GLU A 51 5.92 8.97 -5.54
N LEU A 52 4.82 8.98 -4.78
CA LEU A 52 4.86 9.02 -3.33
C LEU A 52 5.38 7.68 -2.78
N ASP A 53 6.17 7.76 -1.70
CA ASP A 53 6.70 6.58 -1.04
C ASP A 53 5.64 5.96 -0.12
N PHE A 54 4.97 4.92 -0.60
CA PHE A 54 4.02 4.11 0.20
C PHE A 54 4.68 2.90 0.88
N SER A 55 6.01 2.86 1.00
CA SER A 55 6.68 1.85 1.81
C SER A 55 6.28 1.94 3.28
N SER A 56 6.40 0.85 4.03
CA SER A 56 5.98 0.78 5.44
C SER A 56 6.59 1.87 6.33
N ARG A 57 7.73 2.46 5.95
CA ARG A 57 8.37 3.56 6.68
C ARG A 57 7.68 4.91 6.46
N GLU A 58 7.30 5.22 5.22
CA GLU A 58 6.75 6.53 4.84
C GLU A 58 5.24 6.51 4.57
N PHE A 59 4.61 5.33 4.64
CA PHE A 59 3.19 5.12 4.35
C PHE A 59 2.27 6.15 5.01
N HIS A 60 2.46 6.39 6.31
CA HIS A 60 1.62 7.34 7.05
C HIS A 60 1.79 8.80 6.58
N ASN A 61 3.02 9.20 6.22
CA ASN A 61 3.30 10.55 5.72
C ASN A 61 2.69 10.74 4.32
N SER A 62 2.94 9.80 3.41
CA SER A 62 2.39 9.80 2.06
C SER A 62 0.86 9.79 2.06
N LEU A 63 0.25 8.93 2.90
CA LEU A 63 -1.19 8.90 3.09
C LEU A 63 -1.74 10.25 3.59
N LYS A 64 -1.07 10.88 4.55
CA LYS A 64 -1.47 12.19 5.08
C LYS A 64 -1.43 13.28 4.01
N HIS A 65 -0.50 13.22 3.05
CA HIS A 65 -0.47 14.12 1.91
C HIS A 65 -1.70 13.92 1.00
N VAL A 66 -2.03 12.68 0.66
CA VAL A 66 -3.23 12.35 -0.15
C VAL A 66 -4.50 12.83 0.56
N GLN A 67 -4.65 12.55 1.85
CA GLN A 67 -5.80 12.98 2.64
C GLN A 67 -5.96 14.51 2.69
N ARG A 68 -4.85 15.25 2.77
CA ARG A 68 -4.87 16.72 2.75
C ARG A 68 -5.41 17.26 1.42
N VAL A 69 -5.00 16.66 0.30
CA VAL A 69 -5.54 17.02 -1.02
C VAL A 69 -7.03 16.70 -1.08
N PHE A 70 -7.43 15.48 -0.69
CA PHE A 70 -8.82 15.03 -0.77
C PHE A 70 -9.78 15.87 0.07
N ARG A 71 -9.31 16.41 1.20
CA ARG A 71 -10.10 17.28 2.06
C ARG A 71 -10.60 18.56 1.37
N VAL A 72 -9.88 19.05 0.35
CA VAL A 72 -10.31 20.22 -0.44
C VAL A 72 -11.54 19.88 -1.29
N PHE A 73 -11.65 18.65 -1.76
CA PHE A 73 -12.67 18.18 -2.68
C PHE A 73 -13.82 17.50 -1.94
N SER A 74 -14.54 18.28 -1.12
CA SER A 74 -15.78 17.79 -0.51
C SER A 74 -16.83 17.48 -1.59
N PRO A 75 -17.84 16.63 -1.31
CA PRO A 75 -18.88 16.30 -2.28
C PRO A 75 -19.58 17.52 -2.87
N GLU A 76 -19.80 18.55 -2.05
CA GLU A 76 -20.45 19.78 -2.48
C GLU A 76 -19.56 20.61 -3.41
N VAL A 77 -18.24 20.66 -3.14
CA VAL A 77 -17.25 21.31 -4.01
C VAL A 77 -17.15 20.55 -5.34
N VAL A 78 -17.07 19.22 -5.30
CA VAL A 78 -17.01 18.37 -6.50
C VAL A 78 -18.26 18.57 -7.36
N ASN A 79 -19.44 18.63 -6.75
CA ASN A 79 -20.69 18.91 -7.47
C ASN A 79 -20.68 20.31 -8.11
N ALA A 80 -20.20 21.33 -7.41
CA ALA A 80 -20.07 22.68 -7.97
C ALA A 80 -19.09 22.71 -9.15
N ILE A 81 -17.94 22.05 -9.03
CA ILE A 81 -16.94 21.93 -10.11
C ILE A 81 -17.54 21.20 -11.33
N ASN A 82 -18.18 20.04 -11.12
CA ASN A 82 -18.79 19.27 -12.22
C ASN A 82 -19.93 20.05 -12.90
N HIS A 83 -20.72 20.80 -12.14
CA HIS A 83 -21.75 21.68 -12.68
C HIS A 83 -21.13 22.79 -13.56
N LEU A 84 -20.09 23.46 -13.08
CA LEU A 84 -19.38 24.52 -13.81
C LEU A 84 -18.65 24.01 -15.07
N LEU A 85 -18.12 22.78 -15.03
CA LEU A 85 -17.47 22.15 -16.19
C LEU A 85 -18.47 21.67 -17.25
N SER A 86 -19.64 21.15 -16.84
CA SER A 86 -20.60 20.53 -17.77
C SER A 86 -21.58 21.55 -18.36
N SER A 87 -22.09 22.46 -17.52
CA SER A 87 -23.10 23.46 -17.87
C SER A 87 -22.90 24.71 -17.02
N PRO A 88 -21.97 25.61 -17.38
CA PRO A 88 -21.81 26.86 -16.64
C PRO A 88 -23.13 27.63 -16.71
N SER A 89 -23.69 27.97 -15.55
CA SER A 89 -24.89 28.81 -15.49
C SER A 89 -24.65 30.12 -16.23
N HIS A 90 -25.71 30.70 -16.80
CA HIS A 90 -25.61 31.98 -17.53
C HIS A 90 -24.92 33.08 -16.72
N SER A 91 -25.00 33.03 -15.39
CA SER A 91 -24.36 33.99 -14.48
C SER A 91 -22.84 33.83 -14.36
N PHE A 92 -22.28 32.63 -14.60
CA PHE A 92 -20.84 32.35 -14.44
C PHE A 92 -20.12 32.11 -15.76
N ALA A 93 -20.84 31.89 -16.86
CA ALA A 93 -20.26 31.69 -18.19
C ALA A 93 -19.34 32.85 -18.62
N SER A 94 -19.73 34.10 -18.35
CA SER A 94 -18.93 35.29 -18.65
C SER A 94 -17.64 35.35 -17.83
N LEU A 95 -17.70 34.91 -16.58
CA LEU A 95 -16.56 34.88 -15.66
C LEU A 95 -15.56 33.80 -16.06
N LEU A 96 -16.05 32.62 -16.45
CA LEU A 96 -15.23 31.53 -16.96
C LEU A 96 -14.53 31.93 -18.26
N THR A 97 -15.28 32.51 -19.21
CA THR A 97 -14.73 33.03 -20.47
C THR A 97 -13.62 34.05 -20.23
N LYS A 98 -13.81 34.95 -19.25
CA LYS A 98 -12.79 35.94 -18.88
C LYS A 98 -11.54 35.29 -18.30
N HIS A 99 -11.68 34.27 -17.46
CA HIS A 99 -10.55 33.53 -16.91
C HIS A 99 -9.79 32.79 -18.03
N GLU A 100 -10.49 32.11 -18.93
CA GLU A 100 -9.88 31.45 -20.09
C GLU A 100 -9.10 32.44 -20.97
N GLN A 101 -9.65 33.64 -21.20
CA GLN A 101 -8.96 34.71 -21.92
C GLN A 101 -7.69 35.18 -21.20
N ILE A 102 -7.72 35.28 -19.87
CA ILE A 102 -6.54 35.63 -19.06
C ILE A 102 -5.46 34.55 -19.16
N LEU A 103 -5.84 33.27 -19.15
CA LEU A 103 -4.91 32.16 -19.29
C LEU A 103 -4.35 32.04 -20.72
N GLY A 104 -5.11 32.45 -21.74
CA GLY A 104 -4.66 32.46 -23.13
C GLY A 104 -4.20 31.07 -23.59
N GLU A 105 -2.96 30.98 -24.06
CA GLU A 105 -2.34 29.71 -24.52
C GLU A 105 -2.11 28.70 -23.38
N TYR A 106 -2.09 29.15 -22.12
CA TYR A 106 -1.97 28.28 -20.95
C TYR A 106 -3.32 27.74 -20.46
N CYS A 107 -4.42 28.13 -21.11
CA CYS A 107 -5.74 27.62 -20.77
C CYS A 107 -5.82 26.11 -21.06
N PRO A 108 -6.30 25.29 -20.12
CA PRO A 108 -6.49 23.87 -20.37
C PRO A 108 -7.45 23.64 -21.57
N PRO A 109 -7.22 22.59 -22.39
CA PRO A 109 -7.99 22.37 -23.61
C PRO A 109 -9.49 22.16 -23.31
N LYS A 110 -10.33 22.94 -24.00
CA LYS A 110 -11.80 22.98 -23.84
C LYS A 110 -12.53 21.72 -24.30
N HIS A 111 -11.91 20.93 -25.18
CA HIS A 111 -12.58 19.79 -25.83
C HIS A 111 -12.47 18.52 -24.99
N GLY A 112 -13.43 18.31 -24.08
CA GLY A 112 -13.74 16.99 -23.51
C GLY A 112 -12.68 16.34 -22.59
N THR A 113 -11.53 16.98 -22.37
CA THR A 113 -10.40 16.39 -21.62
C THR A 113 -10.41 16.69 -20.12
N LEU A 114 -11.00 17.80 -19.68
CA LEU A 114 -10.95 18.21 -18.28
C LEU A 114 -12.29 17.89 -17.59
N SER A 115 -12.48 16.63 -17.23
CA SER A 115 -13.51 16.23 -16.29
C SER A 115 -12.86 15.59 -15.08
N LEU A 116 -13.48 15.69 -13.91
CA LEU A 116 -12.96 14.94 -12.76
C LEU A 116 -13.03 13.42 -13.00
N SER A 117 -13.99 12.98 -13.82
CA SER A 117 -14.09 11.59 -14.27
C SER A 117 -12.94 11.14 -15.19
N SER A 118 -12.27 12.04 -15.92
CA SER A 118 -11.10 11.67 -16.73
C SER A 118 -9.92 11.23 -15.86
N CYS A 119 -9.94 11.60 -14.57
CA CYS A 119 -8.94 11.18 -13.59
C CYS A 119 -9.28 9.83 -12.95
N ALA A 120 -10.33 9.14 -13.38
CA ALA A 120 -10.76 7.86 -12.78
C ALA A 120 -9.68 6.78 -12.83
N GLN A 121 -8.95 6.67 -13.94
CA GLN A 121 -7.87 5.69 -14.04
C GLN A 121 -6.70 6.04 -13.11
N ASP A 122 -6.29 7.31 -13.07
CA ASP A 122 -5.21 7.78 -12.18
C ASP A 122 -5.60 7.60 -10.70
N MET A 123 -6.86 7.90 -10.37
CA MET A 123 -7.46 7.65 -9.06
C MET A 123 -7.45 6.16 -8.69
N HIS A 124 -7.86 5.29 -9.62
CA HIS A 124 -7.84 3.84 -9.43
C HIS A 124 -6.43 3.36 -9.12
N ASN A 125 -5.46 3.70 -9.97
CA ASN A 125 -4.07 3.28 -9.81
C ASN A 125 -3.48 3.72 -8.46
N MET A 126 -3.74 4.97 -8.04
CA MET A 126 -3.28 5.48 -6.76
C MET A 126 -3.93 4.75 -5.59
N LEU A 127 -5.26 4.58 -5.60
CA LEU A 127 -5.96 3.84 -4.54
C LEU A 127 -5.47 2.40 -4.46
N GLU A 128 -5.27 1.76 -5.60
CA GLU A 128 -4.77 0.39 -5.68
C GLU A 128 -3.40 0.25 -4.99
N GLU A 129 -2.44 1.12 -5.31
CA GLU A 129 -1.13 1.11 -4.67
C GLU A 129 -1.22 1.30 -3.15
N ILE A 130 -2.00 2.28 -2.69
CA ILE A 130 -2.20 2.55 -1.25
C ILE A 130 -2.78 1.32 -0.55
N PHE A 131 -3.82 0.70 -1.12
CA PHE A 131 -4.46 -0.46 -0.51
C PHE A 131 -3.59 -1.72 -0.55
N LEU A 132 -2.80 -1.91 -1.61
CA LEU A 132 -1.84 -3.02 -1.71
C LEU A 132 -0.75 -2.89 -0.64
N GLN A 133 -0.17 -1.70 -0.46
CA GLN A 133 0.87 -1.47 0.55
C GLN A 133 0.33 -1.57 1.97
N HIS A 134 -0.89 -1.09 2.21
CA HIS A 134 -1.57 -1.27 3.49
C HIS A 134 -1.74 -2.77 3.81
N LYS A 135 -2.29 -3.56 2.89
CA LYS A 135 -2.43 -5.02 3.06
C LYS A 135 -1.10 -5.76 3.18
N LYS A 136 -0.06 -5.28 2.50
CA LYS A 136 1.30 -5.84 2.64
C LYS A 136 1.81 -5.62 4.05
N THR A 137 1.68 -4.39 4.56
CA THR A 137 2.05 -4.04 5.94
C THR A 137 1.27 -4.88 6.94
N GLU A 138 -0.05 -5.05 6.76
CA GLU A 138 -0.88 -5.93 7.61
C GLU A 138 -0.46 -7.41 7.62
N ARG A 139 0.10 -7.90 6.50
CA ARG A 139 0.61 -9.28 6.39
C ARG A 139 2.01 -9.45 6.96
N GLU A 140 2.83 -8.41 6.93
CA GLU A 140 4.17 -8.43 7.51
C GLU A 140 4.16 -8.24 9.03
N LEU A 141 3.06 -7.74 9.60
CA LEU A 141 2.80 -7.73 11.04
C LEU A 141 2.50 -9.16 11.53
N ASP A 142 3.45 -9.72 12.29
CA ASP A 142 3.34 -11.08 12.85
C ASP A 142 2.17 -11.18 13.84
N PHE A 143 1.75 -12.41 14.13
CA PHE A 143 0.63 -12.72 15.04
C PHE A 143 0.69 -11.96 16.38
N PHE A 144 1.90 -11.75 16.93
CA PHE A 144 2.10 -10.97 18.15
C PHE A 144 1.99 -9.45 17.96
N ASP A 145 2.38 -8.91 16.80
CA ASP A 145 2.15 -7.49 16.46
C ASP A 145 0.66 -7.21 16.28
N ARG A 146 -0.12 -8.19 15.79
CA ARG A 146 -1.60 -8.09 15.72
C ARG A 146 -2.25 -8.10 17.09
N ILE A 147 -1.71 -8.87 18.03
CA ILE A 147 -2.20 -8.85 19.42
C ILE A 147 -1.81 -7.53 20.08
N ALA A 148 -0.55 -7.08 19.93
CA ALA A 148 -0.10 -5.80 20.47
C ALA A 148 -0.83 -4.60 19.84
N SER A 149 -1.12 -4.64 18.54
CA SER A 149 -1.90 -3.61 17.85
C SER A 149 -3.37 -3.63 18.28
N ASN A 150 -3.96 -4.80 18.54
CA ASN A 150 -5.29 -4.92 19.12
C ASN A 150 -5.33 -4.39 20.57
N VAL A 151 -4.30 -4.63 21.38
CA VAL A 151 -4.19 -4.05 22.73
C VAL A 151 -4.01 -2.52 22.67
N ASN A 152 -3.20 -2.02 21.73
CA ASN A 152 -3.06 -0.57 21.49
C ASN A 152 -4.31 0.07 20.85
N ALA A 153 -5.12 -0.70 20.13
CA ALA A 153 -6.42 -0.28 19.61
C ALA A 153 -7.48 -0.14 20.72
N VAL A 154 -7.43 -1.00 21.74
CA VAL A 154 -8.24 -0.87 22.97
C VAL A 154 -7.81 0.34 23.79
N ALA A 155 -6.54 0.74 23.73
CA ALA A 155 -6.01 1.97 24.33
C ALA A 155 -6.21 3.24 23.45
N GLY A 156 -6.91 3.14 22.31
CA GLY A 156 -7.32 4.29 21.50
C GLY A 156 -6.28 4.83 20.50
N PHE A 157 -5.14 4.16 20.32
CA PHE A 157 -4.03 4.69 19.50
C PHE A 157 -3.62 3.83 18.28
N GLY A 158 -4.20 2.65 18.04
CA GLY A 158 -3.74 1.72 16.99
C GLY A 158 -4.81 1.22 16.01
N MET A 159 -4.45 1.17 14.72
CA MET A 159 -5.10 0.53 13.55
C MET A 159 -6.56 0.88 13.20
N LYS A 160 -7.48 1.01 14.17
CA LYS A 160 -8.90 1.31 13.89
C LYS A 160 -9.09 2.67 13.20
N GLY A 161 -8.19 3.62 13.49
CA GLY A 161 -8.13 4.93 12.82
C GLY A 161 -7.60 4.85 11.39
N GLU A 162 -6.75 3.86 11.07
CA GLU A 162 -6.16 3.68 9.75
C GLU A 162 -7.14 3.01 8.79
N GLU A 163 -7.87 1.98 9.23
CA GLU A 163 -8.95 1.37 8.46
C GLU A 163 -10.08 2.38 8.15
N SER A 164 -10.44 3.18 9.16
CA SER A 164 -11.37 4.31 8.99
C SER A 164 -10.82 5.35 8.00
N SER A 165 -9.51 5.57 8.00
CA SER A 165 -8.83 6.48 7.08
C SER A 165 -8.83 5.94 5.65
N MET A 166 -8.64 4.63 5.45
CA MET A 166 -8.72 3.98 4.14
C MET A 166 -10.14 4.04 3.57
N THR A 167 -11.13 3.80 4.42
CA THR A 167 -12.54 3.86 4.02
C THR A 167 -12.93 5.28 3.60
N ARG A 168 -12.50 6.29 4.36
CA ARG A 168 -12.70 7.70 4.00
C ARG A 168 -11.99 8.08 2.70
N LEU A 169 -10.77 7.57 2.49
CA LEU A 169 -10.02 7.82 1.27
C LEU A 169 -10.73 7.22 0.05
N LEU A 170 -11.17 5.97 0.15
CA LEU A 170 -11.95 5.31 -0.90
C LEU A 170 -13.23 6.08 -1.21
N GLN A 171 -13.98 6.48 -0.19
CA GLN A 171 -15.20 7.27 -0.38
C GLN A 171 -14.91 8.61 -1.05
N GLY A 172 -13.82 9.29 -0.67
CA GLY A 172 -13.38 10.53 -1.31
C GLY A 172 -13.03 10.29 -2.79
N GLY A 173 -12.31 9.21 -3.10
CA GLY A 173 -11.95 8.84 -4.47
C GLY A 173 -13.18 8.56 -5.33
N LYS A 174 -14.18 7.85 -4.78
CA LYS A 174 -15.47 7.60 -5.46
C LYS A 174 -16.18 8.88 -5.83
N VAL A 175 -16.24 9.83 -4.89
CA VAL A 175 -16.88 11.13 -5.11
C VAL A 175 -16.11 11.96 -6.14
N ILE A 176 -14.80 12.12 -5.96
CA ILE A 176 -13.96 12.98 -6.82
C ILE A 176 -13.97 12.47 -8.26
N ALA A 177 -13.66 11.21 -8.48
CA ALA A 177 -13.51 10.66 -9.83
C ALA A 177 -14.80 10.06 -10.41
N ASN A 178 -15.93 10.20 -9.69
CA ASN A 178 -17.22 9.63 -10.07
C ASN A 178 -17.13 8.11 -10.35
N LEU A 179 -16.46 7.36 -9.47
CA LEU A 179 -16.36 5.90 -9.58
C LEU A 179 -17.70 5.25 -9.21
N PRO A 180 -18.00 4.05 -9.76
CA PRO A 180 -19.22 3.31 -9.42
C PRO A 180 -19.40 3.12 -7.91
N GLN A 181 -20.65 3.04 -7.43
CA GLN A 181 -20.91 2.88 -5.99
C GLN A 181 -20.40 1.53 -5.47
N ASP A 182 -20.51 0.50 -6.29
CA ASP A 182 -20.00 -0.85 -6.10
C ASP A 182 -18.49 -0.98 -6.38
N TYR A 183 -17.81 0.11 -6.71
CA TYR A 183 -16.38 0.10 -6.95
C TYR A 183 -15.60 -0.44 -5.74
N GLU A 184 -14.79 -1.46 -6.01
CA GLU A 184 -13.83 -2.05 -5.09
C GLU A 184 -12.43 -1.87 -5.66
N VAL A 185 -11.51 -1.41 -4.82
CA VAL A 185 -10.12 -1.14 -5.23
C VAL A 185 -9.39 -2.43 -5.59
N LEU A 186 -9.68 -3.50 -4.86
CA LEU A 186 -9.11 -4.83 -5.08
C LEU A 186 -10.29 -5.80 -5.22
N PRO A 187 -10.39 -6.56 -6.33
CA PRO A 187 -11.43 -7.56 -6.50
C PRO A 187 -11.41 -8.56 -5.33
N ARG A 188 -12.58 -8.92 -4.78
CA ARG A 188 -12.73 -9.86 -3.65
C ARG A 188 -12.02 -11.21 -3.88
N ASP A 189 -11.86 -11.62 -5.13
CA ASP A 189 -11.22 -12.88 -5.49
C ASP A 189 -9.71 -12.87 -5.23
N VAL A 190 -9.06 -11.70 -5.29
CA VAL A 190 -7.64 -11.51 -4.91
C VAL A 190 -7.46 -11.59 -3.39
N VAL A 191 -8.54 -11.44 -2.62
CA VAL A 191 -8.50 -11.41 -1.14
C VAL A 191 -8.80 -12.78 -0.52
N LYS A 192 -9.40 -13.71 -1.27
CA LYS A 192 -9.80 -15.04 -0.76
C LYS A 192 -9.14 -16.25 -1.45
N ALA A 193 -8.46 -16.08 -2.58
CA ALA A 193 -7.70 -17.15 -3.24
C ALA A 193 -6.19 -16.88 -3.04
N GLY A 194 -5.33 -17.81 -2.60
CA GLY A 194 -5.44 -19.24 -2.85
C GLY A 194 -5.65 -19.50 -4.33
N THR A 195 -4.91 -18.78 -5.17
CA THR A 195 -4.90 -18.78 -6.64
C THR A 195 -5.59 -19.99 -7.30
N SER A 196 -6.72 -19.74 -7.97
CA SER A 196 -7.22 -20.60 -9.04
C SER A 196 -6.60 -20.18 -10.39
N PRO A 197 -6.38 -21.11 -11.34
CA PRO A 197 -5.28 -21.00 -12.32
C PRO A 197 -5.62 -20.25 -13.61
N SER A 198 -6.84 -19.76 -13.81
CA SER A 198 -7.33 -19.44 -15.16
C SER A 198 -7.14 -17.99 -15.63
N GLU A 199 -6.80 -17.04 -14.75
CA GLU A 199 -6.52 -15.64 -15.14
C GLU A 199 -5.05 -15.22 -14.96
N GLU A 200 -4.20 -16.10 -14.41
CA GLU A 200 -2.81 -15.79 -14.10
C GLU A 200 -1.86 -15.71 -15.32
N GLU A 201 -2.25 -16.27 -16.46
CA GLU A 201 -1.36 -16.34 -17.63
C GLU A 201 -1.24 -15.01 -18.39
N PHE A 202 -2.23 -14.11 -18.29
CA PHE A 202 -2.24 -12.86 -19.05
C PHE A 202 -1.48 -11.70 -18.39
N ASN A 203 -1.20 -11.79 -17.08
CA ASN A 203 -0.57 -10.72 -16.30
C ASN A 203 0.78 -11.12 -15.69
N LYS A 204 1.36 -12.24 -16.10
CA LYS A 204 2.72 -12.64 -15.70
C LYS A 204 3.67 -12.43 -16.87
N PRO A 205 4.88 -11.88 -16.63
CA PRO A 205 5.86 -11.79 -17.69
C PRO A 205 6.24 -13.20 -18.11
N ASP A 206 6.44 -13.38 -19.41
CA ASP A 206 6.71 -14.69 -19.99
C ASP A 206 8.00 -15.33 -19.41
N ARG A 207 7.94 -16.62 -19.06
CA ARG A 207 8.98 -17.34 -18.33
C ARG A 207 9.25 -18.74 -18.88
N VAL A 208 10.54 -19.08 -19.01
CA VAL A 208 11.02 -20.45 -19.22
C VAL A 208 10.92 -21.23 -17.91
N ASN A 209 10.21 -22.37 -17.96
CA ASN A 209 10.02 -23.28 -16.82
C ASN A 209 9.46 -22.59 -15.55
N GLY A 210 8.74 -21.47 -15.69
CA GLY A 210 8.17 -20.70 -14.58
C GLY A 210 9.17 -19.92 -13.71
N VAL A 211 10.47 -20.08 -13.92
CA VAL A 211 11.54 -19.50 -13.08
C VAL A 211 12.27 -18.36 -13.79
N PHE A 212 12.68 -18.55 -15.05
CA PHE A 212 13.52 -17.60 -15.76
C PHE A 212 12.71 -16.77 -16.76
N LEU A 213 12.94 -15.46 -16.85
CA LEU A 213 12.27 -14.64 -17.85
C LEU A 213 12.75 -15.01 -19.27
N THR A 214 11.81 -15.20 -20.19
CA THR A 214 12.12 -15.24 -21.63
C THR A 214 12.58 -13.86 -22.10
N GLU A 215 13.14 -13.77 -23.30
CA GLU A 215 13.45 -12.49 -23.92
C GLU A 215 12.20 -11.61 -24.09
N ARG A 216 11.08 -12.24 -24.46
CA ARG A 216 9.75 -11.61 -24.49
C ARG A 216 9.30 -11.13 -23.11
N GLY A 217 9.51 -11.92 -22.06
CA GLY A 217 9.20 -11.52 -20.67
C GLY A 217 10.05 -10.34 -20.18
N ARG A 218 11.32 -10.27 -20.59
CA ARG A 218 12.19 -9.11 -20.31
C ARG A 218 11.69 -7.85 -21.01
N GLU A 219 11.28 -7.96 -22.27
CA GLU A 219 10.69 -6.83 -23.01
C GLU A 219 9.36 -6.35 -22.41
N GLN A 220 8.52 -7.28 -21.96
CA GLN A 220 7.24 -6.96 -21.29
C GLN A 220 7.47 -6.13 -20.01
N ILE A 221 8.48 -6.49 -19.22
CA ILE A 221 8.86 -5.73 -18.02
C ILE A 221 9.46 -4.37 -18.40
N ALA A 222 10.39 -4.34 -19.37
CA ALA A 222 11.05 -3.11 -19.79
C ALA A 222 10.08 -2.07 -20.36
N ARG A 223 9.00 -2.53 -21.01
CA ARG A 223 7.93 -1.67 -21.55
C ARG A 223 6.83 -1.34 -20.54
N GLY A 224 6.92 -1.85 -19.30
CA GLY A 224 5.87 -1.66 -18.29
C GLY A 224 4.53 -2.31 -18.67
N ALA A 225 4.54 -3.25 -19.61
CA ALA A 225 3.33 -3.91 -20.13
C ALA A 225 2.73 -4.91 -19.13
N VAL A 226 3.48 -5.25 -18.09
CA VAL A 226 3.06 -6.16 -17.02
C VAL A 226 3.27 -5.51 -15.67
N LYS A 227 2.20 -5.41 -14.88
CA LYS A 227 2.24 -4.84 -13.54
C LYS A 227 2.99 -5.80 -12.61
N CYS A 228 4.12 -5.35 -12.07
CA CYS A 228 4.85 -6.12 -11.06
C CYS A 228 4.16 -5.94 -9.70
N ASN A 229 3.22 -6.82 -9.37
CA ASN A 229 2.57 -6.82 -8.07
C ASN A 229 3.55 -7.37 -7.01
N PRO A 230 3.92 -6.58 -5.98
CA PRO A 230 4.81 -7.05 -4.91
C PRO A 230 4.21 -8.21 -4.09
N LEU A 231 2.89 -8.42 -4.19
CA LEU A 231 2.20 -9.51 -3.51
C LEU A 231 2.32 -10.85 -4.24
N ASP A 232 2.61 -10.82 -5.54
CA ASP A 232 2.72 -12.00 -6.41
C ASP A 232 4.15 -12.53 -6.50
N ILE A 233 5.07 -11.96 -5.71
CA ILE A 233 6.42 -12.47 -5.55
C ILE A 233 6.34 -13.78 -4.77
N LEU A 234 6.27 -14.89 -5.51
CA LEU A 234 6.47 -16.22 -4.96
C LEU A 234 7.82 -16.23 -4.22
N LYS A 235 7.78 -16.42 -2.90
CA LYS A 235 8.99 -16.66 -2.11
C LYS A 235 9.63 -17.95 -2.63
N LEU A 236 10.78 -17.81 -3.28
CA LEU A 236 11.57 -18.92 -3.75
C LEU A 236 12.35 -19.52 -2.56
N GLY A 237 12.30 -20.84 -2.39
CA GLY A 237 12.98 -21.52 -1.28
C GLY A 237 12.10 -21.85 -0.07
N ASP A 238 12.73 -22.53 0.89
CA ASP A 238 12.13 -22.86 2.18
C ASP A 238 11.87 -21.55 2.97
N PRO A 239 10.63 -21.28 3.44
CA PRO A 239 10.31 -20.13 4.27
C PRO A 239 11.24 -19.96 5.49
N MET A 240 11.75 -21.05 6.07
CA MET A 240 12.70 -21.00 7.20
C MET A 240 14.08 -20.45 6.81
N THR A 241 14.44 -20.50 5.53
CA THR A 241 15.70 -19.99 4.97
C THR A 241 15.56 -18.58 4.36
N SER A 242 14.40 -17.94 4.55
CA SER A 242 14.18 -16.58 4.09
C SER A 242 15.23 -15.59 4.64
N ARG A 243 15.46 -14.49 3.91
CA ARG A 243 16.48 -13.49 4.28
C ARG A 243 16.30 -13.04 5.74
N VAL A 244 17.42 -12.89 6.45
CA VAL A 244 17.44 -12.36 7.82
C VAL A 244 16.82 -10.97 7.83
N LYS A 245 15.82 -10.77 8.68
CA LYS A 245 15.10 -9.50 8.82
C LYS A 245 15.85 -8.56 9.77
N SER A 246 15.56 -7.26 9.69
CA SER A 246 16.22 -6.23 10.53
C SER A 246 16.03 -6.44 12.04
N TYR A 247 14.98 -7.17 12.42
CA TYR A 247 14.65 -7.47 13.82
C TYR A 247 15.06 -8.87 14.30
N GLU A 248 15.82 -9.58 13.50
CA GLU A 248 16.35 -10.89 13.87
C GLU A 248 17.85 -10.79 14.17
N PHE A 249 18.30 -11.46 15.22
CA PHE A 249 19.74 -11.63 15.44
C PHE A 249 20.30 -12.63 14.43
N SER A 250 21.15 -12.18 13.52
CA SER A 250 21.62 -13.00 12.39
C SER A 250 22.27 -14.32 12.81
N PHE A 251 23.05 -14.32 13.90
CA PHE A 251 23.65 -15.55 14.43
C PHE A 251 22.60 -16.49 15.03
N LEU A 252 21.55 -15.95 15.67
CA LEU A 252 20.51 -16.75 16.30
C LEU A 252 19.58 -17.38 15.26
N VAL A 253 19.34 -16.71 14.14
CA VAL A 253 18.63 -17.30 12.99
C VAL A 253 19.34 -18.57 12.51
N GLU A 254 20.67 -18.53 12.38
CA GLU A 254 21.46 -19.70 11.97
C GLU A 254 21.30 -20.88 12.95
N TRP A 255 21.42 -20.61 14.26
CA TRP A 255 21.27 -21.63 15.29
C TRP A 255 19.85 -22.18 15.39
N THR A 256 18.83 -21.32 15.34
CA THR A 256 17.42 -21.73 15.45
C THR A 256 16.94 -22.51 14.24
N VAL A 257 17.40 -22.17 13.03
CA VAL A 257 17.12 -22.95 11.82
C VAL A 257 17.83 -24.30 11.87
N ARG A 258 19.10 -24.36 12.29
CA ARG A 258 19.81 -25.64 12.49
C ARG A 258 19.12 -26.53 13.51
N LEU A 259 18.76 -25.98 14.66
CA LEU A 259 18.09 -26.71 15.73
C LEU A 259 16.72 -27.21 15.29
N SER A 260 15.96 -26.37 14.58
CA SER A 260 14.69 -26.77 13.98
C SER A 260 14.87 -27.93 13.01
N ASN A 261 15.83 -27.87 12.09
CA ASN A 261 16.09 -28.95 11.15
C ASN A 261 16.48 -30.24 11.87
N TRP A 262 17.38 -30.14 12.86
CA TRP A 262 17.79 -31.28 13.66
C TRP A 262 16.62 -31.95 14.40
N ILE A 263 15.72 -31.16 15.00
CA ILE A 263 14.52 -31.69 15.67
C ILE A 263 13.60 -32.37 14.64
N ASN A 264 13.35 -31.72 13.51
CA ASN A 264 12.47 -32.24 12.47
C ASN A 264 13.01 -33.53 11.84
N GLU A 265 14.33 -33.64 11.66
CA GLU A 265 14.99 -34.88 11.23
C GLU A 265 14.85 -35.98 12.28
N LYS A 266 15.08 -35.67 13.56
CA LYS A 266 14.97 -36.65 14.65
C LYS A 266 13.56 -37.18 14.85
N LEU A 267 12.55 -36.34 14.59
CA LEU A 267 11.14 -36.72 14.70
C LEU A 267 10.57 -37.29 13.39
N GLY A 268 11.37 -37.40 12.33
CA GLY A 268 10.93 -37.91 11.02
C GLY A 268 9.88 -37.03 10.34
N LEU A 269 9.81 -35.75 10.70
CA LEU A 269 8.82 -34.79 10.19
C LEU A 269 9.19 -34.24 8.81
N VAL A 270 10.44 -34.40 8.39
CA VAL A 270 10.95 -33.97 7.08
C VAL A 270 11.72 -35.13 6.45
N PRO A 271 11.50 -35.45 5.15
CA PRO A 271 12.29 -36.47 4.47
C PRO A 271 13.77 -36.11 4.51
N ARG A 272 14.60 -37.07 4.88
CA ARG A 272 16.06 -36.92 4.88
C ARG A 272 16.51 -36.66 3.43
N THR A 273 16.89 -35.41 3.13
CA THR A 273 17.56 -35.08 1.88
C THR A 273 19.01 -35.54 2.00
N ASP A 274 19.47 -36.39 1.09
CA ASP A 274 20.82 -36.97 1.10
C ASP A 274 21.94 -35.93 0.88
N ASP A 275 21.59 -34.69 0.51
CA ASP A 275 22.52 -33.56 0.51
C ASP A 275 22.65 -33.01 1.93
N GLY A 276 23.75 -33.37 2.61
CA GLY A 276 24.04 -33.04 4.00
C GLY A 276 23.74 -31.60 4.42
N GLY A 277 23.33 -31.44 5.68
CA GLY A 277 22.85 -30.22 6.34
C GLY A 277 23.79 -28.99 6.38
N GLU A 278 24.81 -28.94 5.53
CA GLU A 278 25.65 -27.78 5.29
C GLU A 278 25.08 -26.83 4.21
N ALA A 279 24.24 -27.33 3.31
CA ALA A 279 23.73 -26.56 2.16
C ALA A 279 22.74 -25.43 2.55
N SER A 280 21.95 -25.60 3.60
CA SER A 280 20.93 -24.62 4.03
C SER A 280 21.53 -23.36 4.68
N VAL A 281 22.72 -23.48 5.26
CA VAL A 281 23.46 -22.35 5.83
C VAL A 281 24.29 -21.64 4.76
N GLY A 282 24.80 -22.39 3.78
CA GLY A 282 25.50 -21.85 2.62
C GLY A 282 24.67 -20.85 1.82
N ALA A 283 23.37 -21.12 1.63
CA ALA A 283 22.46 -20.22 0.91
C ALA A 283 22.29 -18.83 1.59
N LEU A 284 22.31 -18.77 2.92
CA LEU A 284 22.27 -17.50 3.69
C LEU A 284 23.57 -16.70 3.54
N ARG A 285 24.71 -17.39 3.34
CA ARG A 285 26.04 -16.77 3.17
C ARG A 285 26.36 -16.40 1.72
N ALA A 286 25.83 -17.16 0.75
CA ALA A 286 26.06 -17.01 -0.68
C ALA A 286 25.42 -15.75 -1.30
N SER A 287 24.57 -15.03 -0.56
CA SER A 287 24.01 -13.74 -0.99
C SER A 287 25.06 -12.60 -1.10
N ARG A 288 26.36 -12.87 -0.88
CA ARG A 288 27.39 -11.81 -0.80
C ARG A 288 28.47 -11.82 -1.87
N MET A 289 28.54 -12.81 -2.75
CA MET A 289 29.50 -12.84 -3.88
C MET A 289 29.20 -14.08 -4.70
N HIS A 290 28.70 -14.00 -5.94
CA HIS A 290 28.88 -15.07 -6.95
C HIS A 290 28.51 -14.59 -8.37
N SER A 291 29.20 -15.20 -9.34
CA SER A 291 29.09 -14.98 -10.79
C SER A 291 27.74 -15.44 -11.36
N ALA A 292 27.34 -14.91 -12.52
CA ALA A 292 26.02 -15.12 -13.13
C ALA A 292 25.66 -16.60 -13.40
N GLU A 293 26.65 -17.47 -13.61
CA GLU A 293 26.44 -18.92 -13.81
C GLU A 293 26.03 -19.64 -12.52
N ASP A 294 26.64 -19.32 -11.37
CA ASP A 294 26.34 -19.93 -10.05
C ASP A 294 24.94 -19.55 -9.54
N THR A 295 24.44 -18.37 -9.90
CA THR A 295 23.10 -17.92 -9.50
C THR A 295 21.99 -18.80 -10.09
N THR A 296 22.18 -19.37 -11.28
CA THR A 296 21.14 -20.19 -11.93
C THR A 296 20.94 -21.54 -11.25
N SER A 297 22.03 -22.22 -10.89
CA SER A 297 21.98 -23.50 -10.17
C SER A 297 21.44 -23.31 -8.74
N LEU A 298 21.80 -22.21 -8.09
CA LEU A 298 21.29 -21.84 -6.77
C LEU A 298 19.78 -21.58 -6.79
N LEU A 299 19.27 -20.82 -7.77
CA LEU A 299 17.83 -20.57 -7.89
C LEU A 299 17.04 -21.85 -8.17
N LEU A 300 17.57 -22.74 -9.00
CA LEU A 300 16.95 -24.05 -9.28
C LEU A 300 16.91 -24.93 -8.02
N LYS A 301 17.98 -24.90 -7.22
CA LYS A 301 18.05 -25.62 -5.95
C LYS A 301 17.05 -25.06 -4.93
N LEU A 302 16.97 -23.74 -4.79
CA LEU A 302 15.95 -23.09 -3.94
C LEU A 302 14.52 -23.41 -4.40
N ALA A 303 14.26 -23.44 -5.70
CA ALA A 303 12.95 -23.81 -6.23
C ALA A 303 12.57 -25.24 -5.81
N LYS A 304 13.51 -26.20 -5.98
CA LYS A 304 13.35 -27.60 -5.59
C LYS A 304 13.13 -27.75 -4.07
N ASP A 305 13.91 -27.06 -3.24
CA ASP A 305 13.78 -27.09 -1.78
C ASP A 305 12.43 -26.51 -1.32
N GLY A 306 11.94 -25.48 -2.02
CA GLY A 306 10.62 -24.89 -1.81
C GLY A 306 9.48 -25.86 -2.14
N GLU A 307 9.60 -26.65 -3.21
CA GLU A 307 8.61 -27.68 -3.56
C GLU A 307 8.55 -28.81 -2.54
N VAL A 308 9.72 -29.32 -2.10
CA VAL A 308 9.78 -30.36 -1.04
C VAL A 308 9.13 -29.85 0.25
N SER A 309 9.36 -28.59 0.59
CA SER A 309 8.78 -27.96 1.79
C SER A 309 7.25 -27.82 1.72
N LYS A 310 6.65 -27.65 0.54
CA LYS A 310 5.19 -27.57 0.36
C LYS A 310 4.47 -28.89 0.64
N HIS A 311 5.16 -30.02 0.49
CA HIS A 311 4.60 -31.36 0.71
C HIS A 311 4.69 -31.83 2.17
N VAL A 312 5.31 -31.05 3.06
CA VAL A 312 5.40 -31.37 4.49
C VAL A 312 4.18 -30.80 5.23
N TRP A 313 3.35 -31.68 5.81
CA TRP A 313 2.13 -31.28 6.52
C TRP A 313 2.40 -30.60 7.89
N PHE A 314 3.51 -30.96 8.56
CA PHE A 314 3.85 -30.42 9.87
C PHE A 314 5.36 -30.31 10.07
N ARG A 315 5.84 -29.14 10.50
CA ARG A 315 7.26 -28.87 10.79
C ARG A 315 7.37 -27.94 11.99
N ILE A 316 8.31 -28.24 12.88
CA ILE A 316 8.61 -27.39 14.05
C ILE A 316 9.52 -26.26 13.59
N ASN A 317 9.05 -25.00 13.69
CA ASN A 317 9.83 -23.82 13.34
C ASN A 317 10.29 -23.10 14.62
N LEU A 318 11.60 -23.03 14.84
CA LEU A 318 12.21 -22.33 15.99
C LEU A 318 12.75 -20.93 15.64
N ARG A 319 12.65 -20.50 14.38
CA ARG A 319 13.20 -19.20 13.94
C ARG A 319 12.58 -18.02 14.70
N PHE A 320 11.35 -18.16 15.19
CA PHE A 320 10.71 -17.12 16.01
C PHE A 320 11.51 -16.77 17.27
N LEU A 321 12.36 -17.66 17.80
CA LEU A 321 13.25 -17.37 18.93
C LEU A 321 14.35 -16.35 18.57
N ALA A 322 14.70 -16.22 17.29
CA ALA A 322 15.72 -15.29 16.81
C ALA A 322 15.25 -13.83 16.72
N ASP A 323 13.95 -13.60 16.91
CA ASP A 323 13.35 -12.27 16.96
C ASP A 323 13.60 -11.62 18.34
N TYR A 324 14.24 -10.44 18.35
CA TYR A 324 14.51 -9.75 19.61
C TYR A 324 13.23 -9.37 20.36
N ARG A 325 12.11 -9.18 19.66
CA ARG A 325 10.81 -8.84 20.28
C ARG A 325 10.28 -10.00 21.10
N ASN A 326 10.41 -11.23 20.58
CA ASN A 326 10.03 -12.44 21.29
C ASN A 326 10.95 -12.68 22.48
N LEU A 327 12.26 -12.45 22.33
CA LEU A 327 13.21 -12.52 23.45
C LEU A 327 12.85 -11.52 24.55
N SER A 328 12.56 -10.27 24.20
CA SER A 328 12.10 -9.27 25.16
C SER A 328 10.79 -9.69 25.86
N PHE A 329 9.85 -10.28 25.13
CA PHE A 329 8.61 -10.82 25.69
C PHE A 329 8.88 -11.96 26.68
N PHE A 330 9.71 -12.95 26.32
CA PHE A 330 10.05 -14.05 27.23
C PHE A 330 10.80 -13.57 28.47
N MET A 331 11.72 -12.61 28.32
CA MET A 331 12.41 -11.99 29.45
C MET A 331 11.45 -11.25 30.37
N PHE A 332 10.45 -10.55 29.81
CA PHE A 332 9.41 -9.88 30.58
C PHE A 332 8.50 -10.87 31.31
N CYS A 333 8.04 -11.92 30.64
CA CYS A 333 7.25 -12.99 31.27
C CYS A 333 8.04 -13.70 32.37
N TYR A 334 9.32 -13.99 32.14
CA TYR A 334 10.21 -14.56 33.14
C TYR A 334 10.37 -13.63 34.34
N TRP A 335 10.57 -12.33 34.12
CA TRP A 335 10.65 -11.33 35.17
C TRP A 335 9.37 -11.26 36.00
N ILE A 336 8.19 -11.27 35.37
CA ILE A 336 6.90 -11.34 36.08
C ILE A 336 6.81 -12.64 36.89
N TRP A 337 7.10 -13.78 36.27
CA TRP A 337 7.03 -15.08 36.92
C TRP A 337 7.95 -15.16 38.14
N SER A 338 9.20 -14.68 38.02
CA SER A 338 10.15 -14.67 39.12
C SER A 338 9.73 -13.73 40.26
N ASN A 339 9.03 -12.63 39.96
CA ASN A 339 8.55 -11.71 40.99
C ASN A 339 7.25 -12.19 41.66
N ILE A 340 6.40 -12.97 40.97
CA ILE A 340 5.12 -13.45 41.51
C ILE A 340 5.27 -14.79 42.23
N PHE A 341 6.07 -15.71 41.68
CA PHE A 341 6.21 -17.09 42.18
C PHE A 341 7.58 -17.38 42.80
N GLY A 342 8.50 -16.42 42.79
CA GLY A 342 9.84 -16.55 43.38
C GLY A 342 9.98 -16.03 44.81
N SER A 343 8.88 -15.81 45.53
CA SER A 343 8.89 -15.52 46.98
C SER A 343 8.63 -16.77 47.81
#